data_AF-A0A1I5KQT6-F1
#
_entry.id   AF-A0A1I5KQT6-F1
#
_cell.length_a   1.000
_cell.length_b   1.000
_cell.length_c   1.000
_cell.angle_alpha   90.00
_cell.angle_beta   90.00
_cell.angle_gamma   90.00
#
_symmetry.space_group_name_H-M   'P 1'
#
loop_
_entity.id
_entity.type
_entity.pdbx_description
1 polymer ?
#
loop_
_entity_poly.entity_id
_entity_poly.type
_entity_poly.pdbx_seq_one_letter_code
_entity_poly.pdbx_strand_id
1 'polypeptide(L)'
;MRYEPTPADRAPMPTGYAVEPRYLKYRETDEAKPYAEYFQISTRPVQEHVVHALVGGMAPQECGYGVDEVADRLARPGYEPLETGWTRLPGGVVMVAVHTPMPEVTAAMWDWWFGWHGRESARYKLWHPDAHQYCALAQDRSSDRSLTDRQRYIGNVAYVDEYIGGRLQPLAIRFLDPAAMGIAPASGTTHICARVSLSSHPIAIGWLVHQVRPTDDGAEMRSRFFLGDTALLNLPAHALPPGRTTRPLTSPIGRALSRTAIAKAGHRFIPGTIGADMVHHCAAEMNHLASFLPQLHQEFQDTP
;
A
#
# COMPACT_ATOMS: atom_id res chain seq x y z
N MET A 1 -6.80 16.45 -4.46
CA MET A 1 -7.13 15.25 -5.26
C MET A 1 -8.41 14.59 -4.76
N ARG A 2 -9.21 13.94 -5.61
CA ARG A 2 -10.44 13.25 -5.19
C ARG A 2 -10.45 11.81 -5.71
N TYR A 3 -10.70 10.85 -4.83
CA TYR A 3 -10.87 9.45 -5.17
C TYR A 3 -12.32 9.15 -5.57
N GLU A 4 -12.52 8.44 -6.67
CA GLU A 4 -13.84 7.98 -7.12
C GLU A 4 -13.94 6.45 -6.99
N PRO A 5 -14.92 5.92 -6.22
CA PRO A 5 -15.09 4.46 -6.06
C PRO A 5 -15.39 3.73 -7.36
N THR A 6 -14.61 2.68 -7.61
CA THR A 6 -14.67 1.73 -8.72
C THR A 6 -15.78 0.67 -8.52
N PRO A 7 -16.04 -0.18 -9.53
CA PRO A 7 -16.90 -1.36 -9.34
C PRO A 7 -16.41 -2.30 -8.22
N ALA A 8 -15.09 -2.46 -8.04
CA ALA A 8 -14.54 -3.31 -6.99
C ALA A 8 -14.82 -2.74 -5.58
N ASP A 9 -14.81 -1.41 -5.42
CA ASP A 9 -15.16 -0.75 -4.16
C ASP A 9 -16.64 -0.93 -3.76
N ARG A 10 -17.49 -1.21 -4.75
CA ARG A 10 -18.93 -1.37 -4.57
C ARG A 10 -19.32 -2.84 -4.41
N ALA A 11 -18.42 -3.77 -4.70
CA ALA A 11 -18.67 -5.19 -4.51
C ALA A 11 -18.70 -5.56 -3.02
N PRO A 12 -19.41 -6.62 -2.63
CA PRO A 12 -19.25 -7.21 -1.30
C PRO A 12 -17.78 -7.56 -1.02
N MET A 13 -17.39 -7.49 0.25
CA MET A 13 -16.06 -7.96 0.64
C MET A 13 -15.89 -9.46 0.32
N PRO A 14 -14.66 -9.91 0.05
CA PRO A 14 -14.37 -11.32 -0.19
C PRO A 14 -14.85 -12.17 0.98
N THR A 15 -15.44 -13.33 0.70
CA THR A 15 -15.97 -14.25 1.73
C THR A 15 -14.89 -14.63 2.74
N GLY A 16 -13.64 -14.83 2.29
CA GLY A 16 -12.48 -15.11 3.13
C GLY A 16 -12.23 -14.05 4.22
N TYR A 17 -12.61 -12.80 3.98
CA TYR A 17 -12.37 -11.70 4.94
C TYR A 17 -13.04 -11.96 6.29
N ALA A 18 -14.20 -12.60 6.33
CA ALA A 18 -14.91 -12.84 7.59
C ALA A 18 -14.43 -14.09 8.34
N VAL A 19 -13.77 -15.04 7.65
CA VAL A 19 -13.58 -16.40 8.17
C VAL A 19 -12.12 -16.86 8.22
N GLU A 20 -11.24 -16.31 7.37
CA GLU A 20 -9.85 -16.74 7.34
C GLU A 20 -9.09 -16.29 8.59
N PRO A 21 -8.25 -17.15 9.18
CA PRO A 21 -7.51 -16.79 10.38
C PRO A 21 -6.42 -15.75 10.07
N ARG A 22 -6.21 -14.83 10.99
CA ARG A 22 -5.11 -13.85 10.97
C ARG A 22 -3.97 -14.36 11.83
N TYR A 23 -2.79 -14.53 11.24
CA TYR A 23 -1.62 -15.02 11.94
C TYR A 23 -0.33 -14.57 11.26
N LEU A 24 0.70 -14.33 12.07
CA LEU A 24 2.06 -14.10 11.58
C LEU A 24 2.69 -15.42 11.17
N LYS A 25 3.73 -15.30 10.33
CA LYS A 25 4.56 -16.41 9.85
C LYS A 25 3.77 -17.46 9.07
N TYR A 26 4.51 -18.43 8.55
CA TYR A 26 3.95 -19.61 7.93
C TYR A 26 3.49 -20.63 8.97
N ARG A 27 2.45 -21.38 8.60
CA ARG A 27 2.05 -22.64 9.24
C ARG A 27 2.32 -23.79 8.26
N GLU A 28 2.14 -25.02 8.71
CA GLU A 28 2.30 -26.24 7.90
C GLU A 28 1.59 -26.16 6.53
N THR A 29 0.39 -25.58 6.47
CA THR A 29 -0.35 -25.40 5.21
C THR A 29 0.30 -24.39 4.25
N ASP A 30 1.00 -23.40 4.78
CA ASP A 30 1.74 -22.41 4.01
C ASP A 30 3.09 -22.98 3.53
N GLU A 31 3.72 -23.83 4.36
CA GLU A 31 4.98 -24.53 4.03
C GLU A 31 4.82 -25.54 2.90
N ALA A 32 3.61 -26.07 2.69
CA ALA A 32 3.29 -26.95 1.58
C ALA A 32 3.11 -26.22 0.23
N LYS A 33 3.20 -24.89 0.19
CA LYS A 33 3.01 -24.11 -1.04
C LYS A 33 4.24 -24.19 -1.94
N PRO A 34 4.07 -24.14 -3.28
CA PRO A 34 5.19 -24.31 -4.21
C PRO A 34 6.25 -23.21 -4.09
N TYR A 35 5.88 -22.01 -3.67
CA TYR A 35 6.78 -20.87 -3.46
C TYR A 35 7.27 -20.77 -1.99
N ALA A 36 7.03 -21.78 -1.16
CA ALA A 36 7.32 -21.69 0.27
C ALA A 36 8.82 -21.58 0.57
N GLU A 37 9.69 -22.05 -0.32
CA GLU A 37 11.15 -21.91 -0.18
C GLU A 37 11.63 -20.45 -0.15
N TYR A 38 10.84 -19.53 -0.72
CA TYR A 38 11.12 -18.09 -0.68
C TYR A 38 10.79 -17.46 0.67
N PHE A 39 10.03 -18.14 1.53
CA PHE A 39 9.67 -17.59 2.83
C PHE A 39 10.87 -17.56 3.77
N GLN A 40 11.14 -16.37 4.29
CA GLN A 40 12.11 -16.16 5.36
C GLN A 40 11.37 -15.88 6.66
N ILE A 41 11.90 -16.35 7.79
CA ILE A 41 11.24 -16.20 9.08
C ILE A 41 11.15 -14.73 9.50
N SER A 42 12.08 -13.87 9.06
CA SER A 42 12.05 -12.43 9.30
C SER A 42 12.57 -11.65 8.10
N THR A 43 12.17 -10.39 7.99
CA THR A 43 12.68 -9.47 6.97
C THR A 43 14.17 -9.26 7.15
N ARG A 44 14.83 -8.91 6.05
CA ARG A 44 16.21 -8.40 6.12
C ARG A 44 16.25 -7.11 6.96
N PRO A 45 17.39 -6.81 7.62
CA PRO A 45 17.57 -5.51 8.25
C PRO A 45 17.30 -4.37 7.26
N VAL A 46 16.68 -3.28 7.74
CA VAL A 46 16.53 -2.06 6.95
C VAL A 46 17.90 -1.46 6.64
N GLN A 47 17.99 -0.74 5.52
CA GLN A 47 19.23 -0.15 5.04
C GLN A 47 19.74 0.95 5.99
N GLU A 48 21.06 1.21 5.98
CA GLU A 48 21.71 2.16 6.89
C GLU A 48 21.11 3.57 6.83
N HIS A 49 20.78 4.08 5.63
CA HIS A 49 20.15 5.39 5.48
C HIS A 49 18.76 5.48 6.14
N VAL A 50 18.05 4.35 6.22
CA VAL A 50 16.76 4.25 6.92
C VAL A 50 16.99 4.31 8.43
N VAL A 51 18.01 3.62 8.95
CA VAL A 51 18.39 3.70 10.37
C VAL A 51 18.73 5.15 10.74
N HIS A 52 19.51 5.85 9.92
CA HIS A 52 19.81 7.26 10.13
C HIS A 52 18.57 8.14 10.16
N ALA A 53 17.60 7.92 9.26
CA ALA A 53 16.34 8.66 9.28
C ALA A 53 15.51 8.38 10.55
N LEU A 54 15.45 7.13 11.00
CA LEU A 54 14.72 6.74 12.21
C LEU A 54 15.34 7.30 13.49
N VAL A 55 16.68 7.25 13.61
CA VAL A 55 17.41 7.81 14.76
C VAL A 55 17.39 9.34 14.76
N GLY A 56 17.49 9.97 13.58
CA GLY A 56 17.45 11.42 13.42
C GLY A 56 16.09 12.04 13.73
N GLY A 57 15.01 11.26 13.64
CA GLY A 57 13.65 11.71 13.93
C GLY A 57 12.99 12.46 12.77
N MET A 58 11.90 13.17 13.09
CA MET A 58 11.08 13.84 12.07
C MET A 58 11.86 14.99 11.41
N ALA A 59 11.84 15.02 10.07
CA ALA A 59 12.46 16.08 9.28
C ALA A 59 11.69 17.41 9.41
N PRO A 60 12.32 18.56 9.10
CA PRO A 60 11.64 19.85 8.99
C PRO A 60 10.43 19.82 8.05
N GLN A 61 9.45 20.68 8.31
CA GLN A 61 8.19 20.74 7.55
C GLN A 61 8.41 21.15 6.09
N GLU A 62 9.41 21.99 5.84
CA GLU A 62 9.79 22.56 4.55
C GLU A 62 10.32 21.52 3.57
N CYS A 63 10.73 20.34 4.06
CA CYS A 63 11.13 19.22 3.23
C CYS A 63 9.92 18.46 2.65
N GLY A 64 8.71 18.72 3.15
CA GLY A 64 7.48 18.05 2.74
C GLY A 64 6.75 18.75 1.59
N TYR A 65 5.85 18.00 0.95
CA TYR A 65 4.91 18.49 -0.05
C TYR A 65 3.60 17.73 0.03
N GLY A 66 2.53 18.26 -0.57
CA GLY A 66 1.20 17.62 -0.55
C GLY A 66 1.03 16.55 -1.62
N VAL A 67 -0.01 15.71 -1.48
CA VAL A 67 -0.36 14.68 -2.49
C VAL A 67 -0.65 15.28 -3.86
N ASP A 68 -1.15 16.51 -3.93
CA ASP A 68 -1.44 17.20 -5.19
C ASP A 68 -0.17 17.57 -5.98
N GLU A 69 1.00 17.59 -5.32
CA GLU A 69 2.28 17.89 -5.95
C GLU A 69 3.03 16.61 -6.36
N VAL A 70 2.59 15.42 -5.93
CA VAL A 70 3.38 14.18 -6.04
C VAL A 70 3.75 13.83 -7.49
N ALA A 71 2.86 14.10 -8.44
CA ALA A 71 3.10 13.81 -9.85
C ALA A 71 4.26 14.62 -10.42
N ASP A 72 4.27 15.93 -10.15
CA ASP A 72 5.35 16.82 -10.56
C ASP A 72 6.66 16.47 -9.84
N ARG A 73 6.61 16.26 -8.52
CA ARG A 73 7.79 15.95 -7.70
C ARG A 73 8.48 14.66 -8.11
N LEU A 74 7.73 13.60 -8.39
CA LEU A 74 8.31 12.32 -8.82
C LEU A 74 8.76 12.31 -10.28
N ALA A 75 8.29 13.23 -11.12
CA ALA A 75 8.72 13.37 -12.51
C ALA A 75 10.06 14.09 -12.67
N ARG A 76 10.49 14.88 -11.67
CA ARG A 76 11.76 15.61 -11.71
C ARG A 76 12.96 14.63 -11.71
N PRO A 77 14.04 14.96 -12.46
CA PRO A 77 15.27 14.17 -12.41
C PRO A 77 15.94 14.29 -11.04
N GLY A 78 16.75 13.29 -10.68
CA GLY A 78 17.46 13.26 -9.41
C GLY A 78 16.56 12.91 -8.22
N TYR A 79 16.83 13.54 -7.08
CA TYR A 79 16.28 13.19 -5.78
C TYR A 79 15.74 14.42 -5.05
N GLU A 80 14.72 14.21 -4.23
CA GLU A 80 14.16 15.23 -3.35
C GLU A 80 15.02 15.42 -2.07
N PRO A 81 14.90 16.56 -1.37
CA PRO A 81 15.58 16.75 -0.08
C PRO A 81 15.24 15.69 0.97
N LEU A 82 14.03 15.12 0.90
CA LEU A 82 13.58 14.02 1.76
C LEU A 82 13.22 12.80 0.91
N GLU A 83 14.21 11.97 0.60
CA GLU A 83 13.98 10.67 -0.06
C GLU A 83 13.75 9.52 0.94
N THR A 84 14.20 9.66 2.19
CA THR A 84 13.90 8.70 3.27
C THR A 84 13.70 9.43 4.59
N GLY A 85 12.55 9.23 5.22
CA GLY A 85 12.15 9.88 6.46
C GLY A 85 10.69 10.30 6.46
N TRP A 86 10.30 11.15 7.40
CA TRP A 86 8.93 11.67 7.48
C TRP A 86 8.90 13.09 7.99
N THR A 87 7.83 13.80 7.65
CA THR A 87 7.55 15.15 8.13
C THR A 87 6.05 15.36 8.29
N ARG A 88 5.64 16.44 8.95
CA ARG A 88 4.23 16.80 9.15
C ARG A 88 3.90 18.09 8.42
N LEU A 89 2.98 18.00 7.46
CA LEU A 89 2.51 19.10 6.63
C LEU A 89 1.53 20.02 7.39
N PRO A 90 1.27 21.24 6.88
CA PRO A 90 0.17 22.06 7.37
C PRO A 90 -1.14 21.28 7.28
N GLY A 91 -1.98 21.33 8.32
CA GLY A 91 -3.21 20.54 8.38
C GLY A 91 -3.05 19.13 8.96
N GLY A 92 -1.84 18.74 9.36
CA GLY A 92 -1.60 17.55 10.20
C GLY A 92 -1.35 16.25 9.44
N VAL A 93 -1.38 16.26 8.11
CA VAL A 93 -0.97 15.13 7.26
C VAL A 93 0.52 14.83 7.51
N VAL A 94 0.84 13.55 7.71
CA VAL A 94 2.21 13.07 7.79
C VAL A 94 2.62 12.59 6.41
N MET A 95 3.61 13.26 5.82
CA MET A 95 4.25 12.79 4.60
C MET A 95 5.40 11.85 5.00
N VAL A 96 5.42 10.66 4.40
CA VAL A 96 6.50 9.68 4.54
C VAL A 96 7.15 9.48 3.18
N ALA A 97 8.48 9.43 3.16
CA ALA A 97 9.26 9.06 2.00
C ALA A 97 10.18 7.90 2.35
N VAL A 98 10.35 6.95 1.43
CA VAL A 98 11.33 5.86 1.57
C VAL A 98 11.96 5.60 0.20
N HIS A 99 13.28 5.57 0.16
CA HIS A 99 14.07 5.20 -1.01
C HIS A 99 14.65 3.81 -0.79
N THR A 100 14.40 2.92 -1.74
CA THR A 100 14.84 1.52 -1.70
C THR A 100 15.56 1.19 -3.01
N PRO A 101 16.90 1.02 -2.98
CA PRO A 101 17.63 0.43 -4.10
C PRO A 101 17.19 -1.03 -4.34
N MET A 102 17.03 -1.42 -5.60
CA MET A 102 16.53 -2.74 -5.99
C MET A 102 17.37 -3.29 -7.16
N PRO A 103 18.58 -3.82 -6.89
CA PRO A 103 19.43 -4.40 -7.92
C PRO A 103 18.71 -5.56 -8.63
N GLU A 104 18.92 -5.70 -9.93
CA GLU A 104 18.37 -6.75 -10.81
C GLU A 104 16.83 -6.77 -10.91
N VAL A 105 16.13 -5.88 -10.21
CA VAL A 105 14.67 -5.72 -10.27
C VAL A 105 14.28 -4.80 -11.42
N THR A 106 13.13 -5.10 -12.04
CA THR A 106 12.52 -4.24 -13.05
C THR A 106 11.13 -3.77 -12.62
N ALA A 107 10.63 -2.69 -13.23
CA ALA A 107 9.26 -2.22 -13.03
C ALA A 107 8.21 -3.30 -13.35
N ALA A 108 8.46 -4.13 -14.37
CA ALA A 108 7.54 -5.20 -14.77
C ALA A 108 7.38 -6.26 -13.67
N MET A 109 8.46 -6.61 -12.96
CA MET A 109 8.40 -7.55 -11.84
C MET A 109 7.50 -7.05 -10.70
N TRP A 110 7.46 -5.73 -10.48
CA TRP A 110 6.56 -5.11 -9.50
C TRP A 110 5.11 -5.12 -9.96
N ASP A 111 4.85 -4.84 -11.24
CA ASP A 111 3.50 -4.96 -11.79
C ASP A 111 2.99 -6.41 -11.67
N TRP A 112 3.82 -7.40 -12.00
CA TRP A 112 3.55 -8.83 -11.76
C TRP A 112 3.27 -9.13 -10.30
N TRP A 113 4.15 -8.70 -9.39
CA TRP A 113 4.01 -8.94 -7.95
C TRP A 113 2.63 -8.48 -7.44
N PHE A 114 2.24 -7.23 -7.72
CA PHE A 114 0.94 -6.68 -7.31
C PHE A 114 -0.25 -7.38 -7.98
N GLY A 115 -0.08 -7.95 -9.18
CA GLY A 115 -1.07 -8.81 -9.82
C GLY A 115 -1.15 -10.23 -9.26
N TRP A 116 -0.09 -10.71 -8.61
CA TRP A 116 0.09 -12.11 -8.21
C TRP A 116 -0.11 -12.36 -6.70
N HIS A 117 0.38 -11.47 -5.83
CA HIS A 117 0.43 -11.72 -4.39
C HIS A 117 -0.95 -11.67 -3.72
N GLY A 118 -1.87 -10.85 -4.23
CA GLY A 118 -3.09 -10.46 -3.52
C GLY A 118 -4.14 -11.56 -3.36
N ARG A 119 -4.00 -12.68 -4.07
CA ARG A 119 -4.98 -13.77 -4.06
C ARG A 119 -4.83 -14.75 -2.90
N GLU A 120 -3.68 -14.76 -2.24
CA GLU A 120 -3.42 -15.73 -1.17
C GLU A 120 -2.56 -15.11 -0.06
N SER A 121 -3.02 -15.22 1.19
CA SER A 121 -2.32 -14.68 2.36
C SER A 121 -0.88 -15.20 2.51
N ALA A 122 -0.60 -16.46 2.10
CA ALA A 122 0.76 -16.99 2.13
C ALA A 122 1.72 -16.24 1.18
N ARG A 123 1.27 -15.88 -0.03
CA ARG A 123 2.07 -15.04 -0.94
C ARG A 123 2.35 -13.68 -0.34
N TYR A 124 1.32 -13.03 0.21
CA TYR A 124 1.48 -11.71 0.82
C TYR A 124 2.48 -11.70 1.99
N LYS A 125 2.55 -12.80 2.75
CA LYS A 125 3.52 -12.98 3.84
C LYS A 125 4.98 -13.11 3.40
N LEU A 126 5.25 -13.53 2.16
CA LEU A 126 6.63 -13.49 1.63
C LEU A 126 7.22 -12.09 1.71
N TRP A 127 6.38 -11.06 1.50
CA TRP A 127 6.81 -9.67 1.42
C TRP A 127 7.25 -9.10 2.77
N HIS A 128 6.51 -9.40 3.84
CA HIS A 128 6.83 -8.95 5.19
C HIS A 128 6.43 -10.00 6.23
N PRO A 129 7.30 -11.01 6.47
CA PRO A 129 7.00 -12.11 7.38
C PRO A 129 6.74 -11.66 8.83
N ASP A 130 7.27 -10.50 9.25
CA ASP A 130 7.07 -9.94 10.60
C ASP A 130 5.75 -9.17 10.78
N ALA A 131 5.04 -8.83 9.71
CA ALA A 131 3.88 -7.92 9.79
C ALA A 131 2.62 -8.41 9.08
N HIS A 132 2.74 -9.05 7.91
CA HIS A 132 1.60 -9.41 7.09
C HIS A 132 0.88 -10.63 7.65
N GLN A 133 -0.44 -10.55 7.84
CA GLN A 133 -1.25 -11.67 8.35
C GLN A 133 -2.28 -12.18 7.36
N TYR A 134 -2.89 -11.28 6.59
CA TYR A 134 -4.03 -11.60 5.74
C TYR A 134 -4.05 -10.71 4.50
N CYS A 135 -4.44 -11.28 3.35
CA CYS A 135 -4.74 -10.55 2.13
C CYS A 135 -5.87 -11.23 1.34
N ALA A 136 -6.78 -10.44 0.80
CA ALA A 136 -7.68 -10.87 -0.27
C ALA A 136 -8.05 -9.71 -1.20
N LEU A 137 -8.31 -10.03 -2.47
CA LEU A 137 -8.78 -9.08 -3.47
C LEU A 137 -10.31 -9.04 -3.52
N ALA A 138 -10.89 -7.84 -3.66
CA ALA A 138 -12.32 -7.67 -3.92
C ALA A 138 -12.79 -8.42 -5.17
N GLN A 139 -11.93 -8.47 -6.19
CA GLN A 139 -12.13 -9.28 -7.39
C GLN A 139 -10.88 -10.12 -7.63
N ASP A 140 -11.01 -11.45 -7.57
CA ASP A 140 -9.94 -12.33 -8.03
C ASP A 140 -9.89 -12.30 -9.55
N ARG A 141 -8.84 -11.67 -10.10
CA ARG A 141 -8.57 -11.57 -11.53
C ARG A 141 -7.39 -12.44 -11.95
N SER A 142 -6.87 -13.30 -11.08
CA SER A 142 -5.63 -14.07 -11.30
C SER A 142 -5.73 -15.08 -12.44
N SER A 143 -6.92 -15.62 -12.71
CA SER A 143 -7.15 -16.60 -13.78
C SER A 143 -7.36 -15.99 -15.16
N ASP A 144 -7.62 -14.68 -15.26
CA ASP A 144 -7.91 -14.04 -16.55
C ASP A 144 -6.62 -13.77 -17.32
N ARG A 145 -6.34 -14.59 -18.34
CA ARG A 145 -5.13 -14.48 -19.17
C ARG A 145 -5.18 -13.36 -20.21
N SER A 146 -6.31 -12.69 -20.38
CA SER A 146 -6.41 -11.53 -21.27
C SER A 146 -5.88 -10.24 -20.64
N LEU A 147 -5.71 -10.23 -19.31
CA LEU A 147 -5.25 -9.08 -18.54
C LEU A 147 -3.73 -9.03 -18.44
N THR A 148 -3.17 -7.84 -18.61
CA THR A 148 -1.81 -7.53 -18.16
C THR A 148 -1.73 -7.55 -16.64
N ASP A 149 -0.53 -7.66 -16.08
CA ASP A 149 -0.34 -7.68 -14.63
C ASP A 149 -0.90 -6.44 -13.95
N ARG A 150 -0.72 -5.27 -14.58
CA ARG A 150 -1.32 -3.99 -14.15
C ARG A 150 -2.85 -4.07 -14.07
N GLN A 151 -3.50 -4.66 -15.07
CA GLN A 151 -4.96 -4.77 -15.11
C GLN A 151 -5.52 -5.71 -14.04
N ARG A 152 -4.69 -6.60 -13.46
CA ARG A 152 -5.11 -7.48 -12.36
C ARG A 152 -5.36 -6.71 -11.06
N TYR A 153 -4.58 -5.66 -10.78
CA TYR A 153 -4.70 -4.90 -9.54
C TYR A 153 -5.27 -3.48 -9.71
N ILE A 154 -5.05 -2.80 -10.83
CA ILE A 154 -5.57 -1.44 -11.04
C ILE A 154 -7.10 -1.44 -11.04
N GLY A 155 -7.69 -0.49 -10.31
CA GLY A 155 -9.13 -0.40 -10.12
C GLY A 155 -9.73 -1.55 -9.31
N ASN A 156 -8.90 -2.24 -8.52
CA ASN A 156 -9.28 -3.28 -7.58
C ASN A 156 -8.99 -2.83 -6.13
N VAL A 157 -9.46 -3.61 -5.16
CA VAL A 157 -9.23 -3.36 -3.73
C VAL A 157 -8.57 -4.58 -3.11
N ALA A 158 -7.41 -4.39 -2.47
CA ALA A 158 -6.82 -5.39 -1.59
C ALA A 158 -7.24 -5.11 -0.15
N TYR A 159 -7.86 -6.09 0.50
CA TYR A 159 -8.15 -6.08 1.93
C TYR A 159 -7.02 -6.80 2.65
N VAL A 160 -6.30 -6.07 3.50
CA VAL A 160 -5.14 -6.58 4.22
C VAL A 160 -5.29 -6.35 5.72
N ASP A 161 -4.82 -7.31 6.51
CA ASP A 161 -4.61 -7.11 7.94
C ASP A 161 -3.11 -7.27 8.21
N GLU A 162 -2.49 -6.18 8.65
CA GLU A 162 -1.03 -6.09 8.76
C GLU A 162 -0.60 -5.21 9.95
N TYR A 163 0.57 -5.50 10.50
CA TYR A 163 1.17 -4.65 11.54
C TYR A 163 1.92 -3.48 10.91
N ILE A 164 1.55 -2.26 11.31
CA ILE A 164 2.36 -1.06 11.09
C ILE A 164 2.82 -0.58 12.47
N GLY A 165 4.12 -0.68 12.72
CA GLY A 165 4.66 -0.61 14.07
C GLY A 165 4.05 -1.70 14.96
N GLY A 166 3.66 -1.35 16.18
CA GLY A 166 3.04 -2.28 17.13
C GLY A 166 1.53 -2.49 16.99
N ARG A 167 0.89 -2.05 15.90
CA ARG A 167 -0.58 -2.06 15.77
C ARG A 167 -1.04 -2.80 14.53
N LEU A 168 -1.91 -3.78 14.71
CA LEU A 168 -2.62 -4.44 13.61
C LEU A 168 -3.62 -3.47 12.98
N GLN A 169 -3.51 -3.24 11.68
CA GLN A 169 -4.34 -2.36 10.89
C GLN A 169 -5.15 -3.19 9.87
N PRO A 170 -6.49 -3.22 9.97
CA PRO A 170 -7.35 -3.75 8.91
C PRO A 170 -7.59 -2.67 7.86
N LEU A 171 -6.91 -2.81 6.71
CA LEU A 171 -6.86 -1.81 5.64
C LEU A 171 -7.46 -2.32 4.33
N ALA A 172 -8.12 -1.40 3.64
CA ALA A 172 -8.55 -1.56 2.26
C ALA A 172 -7.72 -0.63 1.37
N ILE A 173 -6.81 -1.23 0.61
CA ILE A 173 -5.89 -0.59 -0.33
C ILE A 173 -6.58 -0.54 -1.69
N ARG A 174 -7.00 0.66 -2.11
CA ARG A 174 -7.82 0.84 -3.32
C ARG A 174 -6.95 1.37 -4.44
N PHE A 175 -6.49 0.47 -5.30
CA PHE A 175 -5.57 0.80 -6.38
C PHE A 175 -6.27 1.61 -7.47
N LEU A 176 -5.56 2.59 -8.01
CA LEU A 176 -6.05 3.45 -9.08
C LEU A 176 -4.98 3.63 -10.16
N ASP A 177 -5.44 3.99 -11.36
CA ASP A 177 -4.56 4.33 -12.46
C ASP A 177 -3.72 5.59 -12.08
N PRO A 178 -2.38 5.57 -12.25
CA PRO A 178 -1.53 6.74 -12.00
C PRO A 178 -1.98 8.01 -12.74
N ALA A 179 -2.61 7.88 -13.91
CA ALA A 179 -3.15 9.02 -14.67
C ALA A 179 -4.23 9.77 -13.88
N ALA A 180 -4.98 9.11 -13.00
CA ALA A 180 -5.96 9.76 -12.11
C ALA A 180 -5.30 10.65 -11.05
N MET A 181 -3.99 10.49 -10.82
CA MET A 181 -3.16 11.36 -9.99
C MET A 181 -2.36 12.39 -10.80
N GLY A 182 -2.55 12.45 -12.12
CA GLY A 182 -1.77 13.32 -13.02
C GLY A 182 -0.37 12.79 -13.36
N ILE A 183 -0.07 11.53 -13.04
CA ILE A 183 1.23 10.92 -13.33
C ILE A 183 1.22 10.41 -14.78
N ALA A 184 2.14 10.93 -15.59
CA ALA A 184 2.32 10.48 -16.96
C ALA A 184 3.12 9.16 -17.04
N PRO A 185 2.85 8.30 -18.03
CA PRO A 185 3.66 7.11 -18.29
C PRO A 185 5.12 7.48 -18.60
N ALA A 186 6.06 6.65 -18.14
CA ALA A 186 7.48 6.78 -18.45
C ALA A 186 8.08 5.41 -18.79
N SER A 187 9.02 5.38 -19.73
CA SER A 187 9.64 4.13 -20.18
C SER A 187 10.35 3.41 -19.04
N GLY A 188 10.17 2.08 -18.96
CA GLY A 188 10.78 1.24 -17.92
C GLY A 188 10.36 1.56 -16.48
N THR A 189 9.35 2.41 -16.29
CA THR A 189 8.89 2.89 -14.98
C THR A 189 7.46 2.44 -14.72
N THR A 190 7.17 2.00 -13.48
CA THR A 190 5.80 1.80 -13.02
C THR A 190 5.51 2.67 -11.80
N HIS A 191 4.24 3.08 -11.68
CA HIS A 191 3.72 3.70 -10.48
C HIS A 191 2.58 2.85 -9.92
N ILE A 192 2.73 2.44 -8.67
CA ILE A 192 1.65 1.81 -7.90
C ILE A 192 1.05 2.88 -7.01
N CYS A 193 -0.19 3.25 -7.31
CA CYS A 193 -0.93 4.28 -6.61
C CYS A 193 -2.12 3.65 -5.89
N ALA A 194 -2.40 4.07 -4.65
CA ALA A 194 -3.60 3.64 -3.95
C ALA A 194 -4.16 4.71 -3.01
N ARG A 195 -5.49 4.69 -2.87
CA ARG A 195 -6.20 5.32 -1.76
C ARG A 195 -6.32 4.31 -0.62
N VAL A 196 -5.75 4.62 0.53
CA VAL A 196 -5.76 3.74 1.71
C VAL A 196 -6.94 4.09 2.60
N SER A 197 -7.70 3.08 3.03
CA SER A 197 -8.87 3.23 3.90
C SER A 197 -8.96 2.15 4.95
N LEU A 198 -9.79 2.35 5.96
CA LEU A 198 -10.13 1.28 6.92
C LEU A 198 -10.99 0.22 6.22
N SER A 199 -10.73 -1.06 6.42
CA SER A 199 -11.59 -2.13 5.88
C SER A 199 -13.00 -2.10 6.44
N SER A 200 -13.14 -1.69 7.71
CA SER A 200 -14.41 -1.72 8.44
C SER A 200 -15.28 -0.49 8.28
N HIS A 201 -14.77 0.61 7.73
CA HIS A 201 -15.49 1.87 7.61
C HIS A 201 -15.16 2.53 6.27
N PRO A 202 -16.10 3.29 5.66
CA PRO A 202 -15.87 3.96 4.38
C PRO A 202 -15.01 5.22 4.56
N ILE A 203 -13.96 5.17 5.37
CA ILE A 203 -13.09 6.29 5.72
C ILE A 203 -11.71 6.01 5.13
N ALA A 204 -11.35 6.81 4.13
CA ALA A 204 -9.97 6.87 3.68
C ALA A 204 -9.12 7.62 4.72
N ILE A 205 -7.88 7.16 4.87
CA ILE A 205 -6.93 7.63 5.89
C ILE A 205 -5.61 8.09 5.29
N GLY A 206 -5.35 7.84 4.00
CA GLY A 206 -4.15 8.33 3.35
C GLY A 206 -4.02 7.91 1.90
N TRP A 207 -2.92 8.29 1.29
CA TRP A 207 -2.53 7.90 -0.06
C TRP A 207 -1.16 7.23 -0.02
N LEU A 208 -0.91 6.33 -0.97
CA LEU A 208 0.43 5.85 -1.27
C LEU A 208 0.72 5.98 -2.76
N VAL A 209 1.99 6.25 -3.07
CA VAL A 209 2.56 6.21 -4.42
C VAL A 209 3.93 5.56 -4.33
N HIS A 210 4.13 4.45 -5.02
CA HIS A 210 5.44 3.86 -5.25
C HIS A 210 5.83 4.12 -6.69
N GLN A 211 6.91 4.86 -6.93
CA GLN A 211 7.54 4.94 -8.24
C GLN A 211 8.68 3.94 -8.29
N VAL A 212 8.64 2.99 -9.21
CA VAL A 212 9.76 2.10 -9.54
C VAL A 212 10.34 2.57 -10.86
N ARG A 213 11.55 3.13 -10.84
CA ARG A 213 12.22 3.66 -12.03
C ARG A 213 13.56 2.94 -12.26
N PRO A 214 14.02 2.83 -13.52
CA PRO A 214 15.25 2.11 -13.82
C PRO A 214 16.49 2.85 -13.29
N THR A 215 17.52 2.07 -12.97
CA THR A 215 18.89 2.49 -12.65
C THR A 215 19.86 1.64 -13.47
N ASP A 216 21.17 1.92 -13.42
CA ASP A 216 22.16 1.15 -14.18
C ASP A 216 22.22 -0.34 -13.74
N ASP A 217 21.92 -0.62 -12.46
CA ASP A 217 22.04 -1.96 -11.86
C ASP A 217 20.68 -2.65 -11.64
N GLY A 218 19.57 -2.09 -12.13
CA GLY A 218 18.22 -2.61 -11.91
C GLY A 218 17.20 -1.49 -11.79
N ALA A 219 16.59 -1.35 -10.61
CA ALA A 219 15.64 -0.28 -10.34
C ALA A 219 15.84 0.33 -8.95
N GLU A 220 15.15 1.43 -8.70
CA GLU A 220 14.92 1.94 -7.36
C GLU A 220 13.44 2.22 -7.17
N MET A 221 12.97 2.05 -5.93
CA MET A 221 11.64 2.48 -5.53
C MET A 221 11.70 3.75 -4.69
N ARG A 222 10.95 4.76 -5.10
CA ARG A 222 10.66 5.98 -4.35
C ARG A 222 9.22 5.92 -3.88
N SER A 223 9.05 5.61 -2.60
CA SER A 223 7.75 5.51 -1.94
C SER A 223 7.36 6.85 -1.33
N ARG A 224 6.09 7.21 -1.45
CA ARG A 224 5.47 8.39 -0.83
C ARG A 224 4.16 8.00 -0.19
N PHE A 225 4.00 8.33 1.09
CA PHE A 225 2.72 8.18 1.79
C PHE A 225 2.25 9.54 2.30
N PHE A 226 0.95 9.79 2.22
CA PHE A 226 0.30 10.98 2.75
C PHE A 226 -0.74 10.54 3.77
N LEU A 227 -0.30 10.30 4.99
CA LEU A 227 -1.09 9.72 6.06
C LEU A 227 -1.85 10.82 6.81
N GLY A 228 -3.15 10.65 7.01
CA GLY A 228 -3.99 11.68 7.61
C GLY A 228 -4.83 12.50 6.67
N ASP A 229 -4.65 12.33 5.35
CA ASP A 229 -5.57 12.88 4.38
C ASP A 229 -6.88 12.07 4.43
N THR A 230 -7.78 12.45 5.32
CA THR A 230 -8.99 11.68 5.62
C THR A 230 -10.18 12.10 4.77
N ALA A 231 -10.91 11.13 4.22
CA ALA A 231 -12.12 11.40 3.45
C ALA A 231 -13.19 10.31 3.65
N LEU A 232 -14.45 10.73 3.70
CA LEU A 232 -15.59 9.81 3.68
C LEU A 232 -15.89 9.36 2.24
N LEU A 233 -15.64 8.09 1.96
CA LEU A 233 -15.88 7.45 0.67
C LEU A 233 -17.37 7.18 0.46
N ASN A 234 -17.79 7.15 -0.81
CA ASN A 234 -19.18 6.86 -1.19
C ASN A 234 -19.37 5.38 -1.48
N LEU A 235 -19.30 4.55 -0.43
CA LEU A 235 -19.43 3.10 -0.54
C LEU A 235 -20.83 2.63 -0.13
N PRO A 236 -21.42 1.64 -0.82
CA PRO A 236 -22.69 1.07 -0.41
C PRO A 236 -22.52 0.22 0.86
N ALA A 237 -23.58 0.09 1.65
CA ALA A 237 -23.52 -0.64 2.93
C ALA A 237 -23.12 -2.12 2.79
N HIS A 238 -23.45 -2.77 1.67
CA HIS A 238 -23.09 -4.17 1.41
C HIS A 238 -21.60 -4.37 1.05
N ALA A 239 -20.87 -3.30 0.74
CA ALA A 239 -19.43 -3.34 0.48
C ALA A 239 -18.59 -3.18 1.76
N LEU A 240 -19.23 -3.17 2.93
CA LEU A 240 -18.60 -3.02 4.23
C LEU A 240 -18.95 -4.22 5.13
N PRO A 241 -18.15 -4.50 6.17
CA PRO A 241 -18.52 -5.53 7.14
C PRO A 241 -19.89 -5.21 7.76
N PRO A 242 -20.72 -6.23 8.04
CA PRO A 242 -21.99 -6.03 8.73
C PRO A 242 -21.73 -5.41 10.11
N GLY A 243 -22.31 -4.24 10.38
CA GLY A 243 -22.08 -3.53 11.64
C GLY A 243 -22.98 -2.31 11.82
N ARG A 244 -23.35 -2.01 13.08
CA ARG A 244 -24.19 -0.85 13.41
C ARG A 244 -23.45 0.49 13.26
N THR A 245 -22.13 0.50 13.33
CA THR A 245 -21.28 1.71 13.29
C THR A 245 -21.14 2.31 11.89
N THR A 246 -21.36 1.54 10.82
CA THR A 246 -21.23 2.00 9.43
C THR A 246 -22.50 2.66 8.90
N ARG A 247 -23.67 2.36 9.48
CA ARG A 247 -24.98 2.87 9.04
C ARG A 247 -25.07 4.40 8.92
N PRO A 248 -24.61 5.22 9.88
CA PRO A 248 -24.63 6.67 9.71
C PRO A 248 -23.70 7.12 8.57
N LEU A 249 -22.60 6.41 8.34
CA LEU A 249 -21.59 6.70 7.31
C LEU A 249 -21.97 6.24 5.91
N THR A 250 -23.08 5.51 5.75
CA THR A 250 -23.59 5.06 4.45
C THR A 250 -24.92 5.70 4.07
N SER A 251 -25.69 6.20 5.05
CA SER A 251 -26.94 6.94 4.79
C SER A 251 -26.68 8.34 4.20
N PRO A 252 -27.51 8.85 3.26
CA PRO A 252 -27.30 10.18 2.67
C PRO A 252 -27.18 11.32 3.69
N ILE A 253 -28.07 11.35 4.69
CA ILE A 253 -28.12 12.40 5.72
C ILE A 253 -26.91 12.27 6.66
N GLY A 254 -26.64 11.08 7.19
CA GLY A 254 -25.52 10.87 8.11
C GLY A 254 -24.16 11.11 7.44
N ARG A 255 -24.02 10.79 6.15
CA ARG A 255 -22.83 11.12 5.35
C ARG A 255 -22.62 12.61 5.24
N ALA A 256 -23.65 13.38 4.95
CA ALA A 256 -23.55 14.83 4.83
C ALA A 256 -23.04 15.46 6.14
N LEU A 257 -23.57 15.02 7.28
CA LEU A 257 -23.14 15.48 8.61
C LEU A 257 -21.69 15.07 8.94
N SER A 258 -21.31 13.83 8.62
CA SER A 258 -20.01 13.27 9.00
C SER A 258 -18.85 13.73 8.11
N ARG A 259 -19.12 14.06 6.84
CA ARG A 259 -18.09 14.37 5.83
C ARG A 259 -17.19 15.53 6.25
N THR A 260 -17.77 16.62 6.74
CA THR A 260 -17.02 17.82 7.15
C THR A 260 -16.19 17.55 8.41
N ALA A 261 -16.74 16.80 9.38
CA ALA A 261 -16.04 16.46 10.60
C ALA A 261 -14.84 15.56 10.34
N ILE A 262 -15.01 14.50 9.52
CA ILE A 262 -13.93 13.60 9.11
C ILE A 262 -12.83 14.40 8.39
N ALA A 263 -13.19 15.22 7.39
CA ALA A 263 -12.20 16.00 6.64
C ALA A 263 -11.41 16.99 7.52
N LYS A 264 -12.05 17.61 8.52
CA LYS A 264 -11.39 18.64 9.36
C LYS A 264 -10.63 18.08 10.56
N ALA A 265 -11.03 16.94 11.10
CA ALA A 265 -10.51 16.43 12.37
C ALA A 265 -9.94 15.01 12.29
N GLY A 266 -10.11 14.31 11.16
CA GLY A 266 -9.65 12.93 11.00
C GLY A 266 -8.15 12.76 11.24
N HIS A 267 -7.34 13.75 10.85
CA HIS A 267 -5.89 13.74 11.08
C HIS A 267 -5.49 13.70 12.58
N ARG A 268 -6.37 14.12 13.49
CA ARG A 268 -6.09 14.11 14.95
C ARG A 268 -6.05 12.70 15.54
N PHE A 269 -6.58 11.72 14.83
CA PHE A 269 -6.60 10.31 15.26
C PHE A 269 -5.37 9.53 14.78
N ILE A 270 -4.48 10.17 14.03
CA ILE A 270 -3.23 9.56 13.59
C ILE A 270 -2.29 9.41 14.79
N PRO A 271 -1.71 8.23 15.04
CA PRO A 271 -0.70 8.05 16.08
C PRO A 271 0.51 8.97 15.85
N GLY A 272 1.10 9.50 16.94
CA GLY A 272 2.29 10.34 16.86
C GLY A 272 3.50 9.62 16.23
N THR A 273 3.57 8.29 16.37
CA THR A 273 4.64 7.43 15.86
C THR A 273 4.48 7.02 14.40
N ILE A 274 3.33 7.28 13.76
CA ILE A 274 2.98 6.66 12.47
C ILE A 274 4.03 6.92 11.38
N GLY A 275 4.71 8.06 11.42
CA GLY A 275 5.73 8.42 10.44
C GLY A 275 6.92 7.47 10.52
N ALA A 276 7.47 7.28 11.72
CA ALA A 276 8.56 6.34 11.97
C ALA A 276 8.13 4.89 11.71
N ASP A 277 6.93 4.52 12.19
CA ASP A 277 6.37 3.17 12.00
C ASP A 277 6.24 2.83 10.50
N MET A 278 5.77 3.78 9.69
CA MET A 278 5.63 3.60 8.24
C MET A 278 6.97 3.63 7.50
N VAL A 279 7.93 4.48 7.91
CA VAL A 279 9.29 4.44 7.33
C VAL A 279 9.91 3.05 7.51
N HIS A 280 9.85 2.52 8.74
CA HIS A 280 10.40 1.20 9.02
C HIS A 280 9.66 0.11 8.23
N HIS A 281 8.33 0.09 8.29
CA HIS A 281 7.51 -0.91 7.61
C HIS A 281 7.79 -0.95 6.10
N CYS A 282 7.71 0.20 5.43
CA CYS A 282 7.96 0.28 3.99
C CYS A 282 9.41 -0.08 3.63
N ALA A 283 10.41 0.37 4.41
CA ALA A 283 11.80 -0.01 4.15
C ALA A 283 12.02 -1.52 4.29
N ALA A 284 11.47 -2.14 5.34
CA ALA A 284 11.65 -3.56 5.63
C ALA A 284 11.03 -4.43 4.53
N GLU A 285 9.77 -4.19 4.18
CA GLU A 285 9.06 -5.01 3.17
C GLU A 285 9.68 -4.87 1.78
N MET A 286 9.99 -3.64 1.36
CA MET A 286 10.47 -3.38 -0.01
C MET A 286 11.88 -3.92 -0.20
N ASN A 287 12.76 -3.71 0.79
CA ASN A 287 14.11 -4.28 0.80
C ASN A 287 14.09 -5.81 0.85
N HIS A 288 13.16 -6.39 1.63
CA HIS A 288 13.05 -7.83 1.76
C HIS A 288 12.61 -8.47 0.44
N LEU A 289 11.51 -8.00 -0.14
CA LEU A 289 10.98 -8.54 -1.40
C LEU A 289 11.95 -8.36 -2.56
N ALA A 290 12.57 -7.18 -2.70
CA ALA A 290 13.53 -6.91 -3.77
C ALA A 290 14.70 -7.92 -3.80
N SER A 291 14.99 -8.55 -2.66
CA SER A 291 16.10 -9.48 -2.55
C SER A 291 15.89 -10.87 -3.14
N PHE A 292 14.66 -11.23 -3.47
CA PHE A 292 14.32 -12.51 -4.12
C PHE A 292 13.28 -12.35 -5.24
N LEU A 293 12.73 -11.15 -5.44
CA LEU A 293 11.73 -10.86 -6.47
C LEU A 293 12.17 -11.30 -7.89
N PRO A 294 13.42 -11.07 -8.35
CA PRO A 294 13.82 -11.52 -9.69
C PRO A 294 13.73 -13.04 -9.87
N GLN A 295 14.18 -13.81 -8.88
CA GLN A 295 14.14 -15.28 -8.92
C GLN A 295 12.71 -15.79 -8.82
N LEU A 296 11.93 -15.25 -7.88
CA LEU A 296 10.53 -15.61 -7.70
C LEU A 296 9.73 -15.31 -8.98
N HIS A 297 9.95 -14.15 -9.59
CA HIS A 297 9.32 -13.78 -10.85
C HIS A 297 9.72 -14.75 -11.97
N GLN A 298 11.01 -15.07 -12.11
CA GLN A 298 11.48 -16.01 -13.13
C GLN A 298 10.76 -17.36 -13.05
N GLU A 299 10.53 -17.87 -11.84
CA GLU A 299 9.89 -19.16 -11.60
C GLU A 299 8.35 -19.12 -11.72
N PHE A 300 7.71 -18.05 -11.24
CA PHE A 300 6.26 -18.00 -11.08
C PHE A 300 5.51 -17.02 -12.02
N GLN A 301 6.19 -16.30 -12.91
CA GLN A 301 5.54 -15.34 -13.83
C GLN A 301 4.39 -15.94 -14.66
N ASP A 302 4.49 -17.22 -15.04
CA ASP A 302 3.46 -17.92 -15.83
C ASP A 302 2.36 -18.57 -14.97
N THR A 303 2.50 -18.51 -13.64
CA THR A 303 1.58 -19.13 -12.68
C THR A 303 0.55 -18.08 -12.21
N PRO A 304 -0.77 -18.40 -12.23
CA PRO A 304 -1.77 -17.49 -11.68
C PRO A 304 -1.59 -17.30 -10.17
#